data_AF-A0A1C3XNM0-F1
#
_entry.id   AF-A0A1C3XNM0-F1
#
_cell.length_a   1.000
_cell.length_b   1.000
_cell.length_c   1.000
_cell.angle_alpha   90.00
_cell.angle_beta   90.00
_cell.angle_gamma   90.00
#
_symmetry.space_group_name_H-M   'P 1'
#
loop_
_entity.id
_entity.type
_entity.pdbx_description
1 polymer ?
#
loop_
_entity_poly.entity_id
_entity_poly.type
_entity_poly.pdbx_seq_one_letter_code
_entity_poly.pdbx_strand_id
1 'polypeptide(L)' 'MAHNRAMKVRSIVERPVDVETRERLGDWEGDTIVGKEKIQRILTNVERKSGFGVADKLDVVSAEIVQRKTVARFK' A
#
# COMPACT_ATOMS: atom_id res chain seq x y z
N MET A 1 25.73 -7.99 -10.09
CA MET A 1 24.74 -8.84 -9.39
C MET A 1 23.57 -7.98 -8.99
N ALA A 2 22.46 -8.05 -9.72
CA ALA A 2 21.25 -7.32 -9.38
C ALA A 2 20.60 -7.98 -8.16
N HIS A 3 20.55 -7.28 -7.03
CA HIS A 3 19.79 -7.72 -5.87
C HIS A 3 18.30 -7.73 -6.24
N ASN A 4 17.75 -8.92 -6.46
CA ASN A 4 16.36 -9.11 -6.84
C ASN A 4 15.46 -8.81 -5.63
N ARG A 5 15.03 -7.54 -5.49
CA ARG A 5 14.14 -7.06 -4.38
C ARG A 5 12.86 -7.87 -4.23
N ALA A 6 12.44 -8.59 -5.28
CA ALA A 6 11.27 -9.46 -5.27
C ALA A 6 11.35 -10.60 -4.23
N MET A 7 12.54 -11.03 -3.82
CA MET A 7 12.71 -12.14 -2.88
C MET A 7 12.44 -11.83 -1.40
N LYS A 8 12.12 -10.58 -1.04
CA LYS A 8 11.84 -10.18 0.37
C LYS A 8 10.36 -9.96 0.69
N VAL A 9 9.45 -10.22 -0.25
CA VAL A 9 8.00 -10.02 -0.04
C VAL A 9 7.36 -11.38 0.25
N ARG A 10 6.76 -11.53 1.44
CA ARG A 10 5.94 -12.71 1.77
C ARG A 10 4.74 -12.77 0.85
N SER A 11 4.42 -13.96 0.36
CA SER A 11 3.29 -14.13 -0.56
C SER A 11 1.97 -13.83 0.15
N ILE A 12 0.98 -13.33 -0.58
CA ILE A 12 -0.35 -13.05 -0.02
C ILE A 12 -1.04 -14.33 0.47
N VAL A 13 -0.74 -15.47 -0.16
CA VAL A 13 -1.30 -16.78 0.23
C VAL A 13 -0.75 -17.30 1.56
N GLU A 14 0.38 -16.74 2.03
CA GLU A 14 0.99 -17.10 3.30
C GLU A 14 0.42 -16.27 4.48
N ARG A 15 -0.53 -15.37 4.21
CA ARG A 15 -1.15 -14.57 5.26
C ARG A 15 -2.01 -15.46 6.17
N PRO A 16 -2.00 -15.22 7.50
CA PRO A 16 -2.92 -15.90 8.40
C PRO A 16 -4.38 -15.68 7.97
N VAL A 17 -5.20 -16.73 8.08
CA VAL A 17 -6.63 -16.70 7.71
C VAL A 17 -7.41 -15.63 8.47
N ASP A 18 -7.01 -15.34 9.71
CA ASP A 18 -7.61 -14.31 10.57
C ASP A 18 -7.45 -12.88 10.01
N VAL A 19 -6.64 -12.64 8.97
CA VAL A 19 -6.60 -11.35 8.25
C VAL A 19 -7.92 -11.09 7.52
N GLU A 20 -8.61 -12.13 7.07
CA GLU A 20 -9.86 -11.97 6.31
C GLU A 20 -11.09 -11.71 7.19
N THR A 21 -11.03 -12.03 8.49
CA THR A 21 -12.13 -11.75 9.42
C THR A 21 -12.26 -10.26 9.73
N ARG A 22 -11.20 -9.47 9.54
CA ARG A 22 -11.13 -8.02 9.83
C ARG A 22 -11.47 -7.68 11.29
N GLU A 23 -11.17 -8.58 12.22
CA GLU A 23 -11.53 -8.43 13.63
C GLU A 23 -10.51 -7.66 14.47
N ARG A 24 -9.31 -7.39 13.94
CA ARG A 24 -8.27 -6.58 14.61
C ARG A 24 -7.95 -5.30 13.84
N LEU A 25 -7.42 -4.32 14.55
CA LEU A 25 -6.86 -3.12 13.94
C LEU A 25 -5.43 -3.39 13.44
N GLY A 26 -5.05 -2.77 12.34
CA GLY A 26 -3.67 -2.73 11.84
C GLY A 26 -3.44 -3.53 10.56
N ASP A 27 -4.47 -4.13 9.98
CA ASP A 27 -4.40 -4.70 8.63
C ASP A 27 -4.75 -3.59 7.62
N TRP A 28 -3.73 -3.12 6.90
CA TRP A 28 -3.88 -2.02 5.94
C TRP A 28 -3.92 -2.54 4.50
N GLU A 29 -4.81 -1.96 3.70
CA GLU A 29 -4.90 -2.16 2.26
C GLU A 29 -4.44 -0.90 1.53
N GLY A 30 -3.49 -1.05 0.61
CA GLY A 30 -2.93 0.06 -0.18
C GLY A 30 -3.32 -0.08 -1.65
N ASP A 31 -3.79 1.00 -2.25
CA ASP A 31 -4.18 1.06 -3.68
C ASP A 31 -3.74 2.40 -4.31
N THR A 32 -3.89 2.52 -5.63
CA THR A 32 -3.68 3.77 -6.36
C THR A 32 -4.88 4.12 -7.23
N ILE A 33 -5.46 5.29 -6.99
CA ILE A 33 -6.46 5.88 -7.89
C ILE A 33 -5.72 6.54 -9.05
N VAL A 34 -6.10 6.19 -10.27
CA VAL A 34 -5.52 6.77 -11.49
C VAL A 34 -6.32 8.02 -11.87
N GLY A 35 -5.64 9.17 -11.98
CA GLY A 35 -6.27 10.40 -12.44
C GLY A 35 -6.69 10.33 -13.91
N LYS A 36 -7.64 11.18 -14.32
CA LYS A 36 -8.20 11.22 -15.69
C LYS A 36 -7.11 11.26 -16.78
N GLU A 37 -6.12 12.13 -16.60
CA GLU A 37 -5.01 12.31 -17.54
C GLU A 37 -3.95 11.20 -17.44
N LYS A 38 -4.11 10.23 -16.52
CA LYS A 38 -3.21 9.10 -16.25
C LYS A 38 -1.76 9.48 -15.87
N ILE A 39 -1.46 10.76 -15.70
CA ILE A 39 -0.15 11.29 -15.29
C ILE A 39 0.01 11.20 -13.77
N GLN A 40 -1.03 11.63 -13.03
CA GLN A 40 -1.02 11.67 -11.57
C GLN A 40 -1.79 10.48 -10.99
N ARG A 41 -1.39 10.08 -9.78
CA ARG A 41 -2.12 9.07 -9.00
C ARG A 41 -2.33 9.57 -7.57
N ILE A 42 -3.34 9.02 -6.92
CA ILE A 42 -3.51 9.17 -5.47
C ILE A 42 -3.21 7.81 -4.87
N LEU A 43 -2.21 7.74 -4.00
CA LEU A 43 -1.94 6.57 -3.16
C LEU A 43 -2.92 6.59 -1.99
N THR A 44 -3.68 5.53 -1.83
CA THR A 44 -4.59 5.34 -0.69
C THR A 44 -4.04 4.24 0.21
N ASN A 45 -4.19 4.42 1.52
CA ASN A 45 -4.04 3.33 2.48
C ASN A 45 -5.23 3.36 3.42
N VAL A 46 -5.92 2.22 3.56
CA VAL A 46 -7.14 2.09 4.36
C VAL A 46 -6.98 0.96 5.37
N GLU A 47 -7.29 1.24 6.63
CA GLU A 47 -7.32 0.24 7.69
C GLU A 47 -8.64 -0.57 7.57
N ARG A 48 -8.53 -1.89 7.36
CA ARG A 48 -9.64 -2.73 6.88
C ARG A 48 -10.77 -2.93 7.90
N LYS A 49 -10.51 -2.75 9.20
CA LYS A 49 -11.53 -2.90 10.25
C LYS A 49 -12.32 -1.61 10.50
N SER A 50 -11.63 -0.49 10.64
CA SER A 50 -12.18 0.82 10.99
C SER A 50 -12.62 1.65 9.79
N GLY A 51 -12.10 1.35 8.60
CA GLY A 51 -12.30 2.17 7.40
C GLY A 51 -11.54 3.49 7.42
N PHE A 52 -10.69 3.73 8.42
CA PHE A 52 -9.85 4.93 8.47
C PHE A 52 -8.88 4.94 7.28
N GLY A 53 -8.93 6.01 6.49
CA GLY A 53 -8.19 6.14 5.24
C GLY A 53 -7.27 7.35 5.23
N VAL A 54 -6.10 7.19 4.63
CA VAL A 54 -5.16 8.27 4.31
C VAL A 54 -4.86 8.27 2.82
N ALA A 55 -4.74 9.46 2.25
CA ALA A 55 -4.51 9.64 0.82
C ALA A 55 -3.34 10.60 0.57
N ASP A 56 -2.47 10.24 -0.37
CA ASP A 56 -1.29 10.99 -0.76
C ASP A 56 -1.30 11.20 -2.28
N LYS A 57 -1.26 12.46 -2.73
CA LYS A 57 -1.07 12.77 -4.15
C LYS A 57 0.35 12.39 -4.58
N LEU A 58 0.45 11.70 -5.71
CA LEU A 58 1.70 11.35 -6.39
C LEU A 58 1.79 12.15 -7.69
N ASP A 59 2.71 13.12 -7.74
CA ASP A 59 2.99 13.89 -8.96
C ASP A 59 3.83 13.08 -9.98
N VAL A 60 4.62 12.12 -9.49
CA VAL A 60 5.37 11.17 -10.29
C VAL A 60 5.14 9.77 -9.72
N VAL A 61 4.90 8.80 -10.60
CA VAL A 61 4.58 7.43 -10.22
C VAL A 61 5.79 6.52 -10.43
N SER A 62 6.39 6.09 -9.33
CA SER A 62 7.40 5.02 -9.32
C SER A 62 7.27 4.19 -8.05
N ALA A 63 7.74 2.94 -8.09
CA ALA A 63 7.73 2.06 -6.92
C ALA A 63 8.51 2.66 -5.73
N GLU A 64 9.59 3.39 -6.01
CA GLU A 64 10.40 4.07 -5.00
C GLU A 64 9.63 5.21 -4.31
N ILE A 65 8.92 6.05 -5.09
CA ILE A 65 8.13 7.16 -4.56
C ILE A 65 6.98 6.63 -3.71
N VAL A 66 6.29 5.58 -4.18
CA VAL A 66 5.24 4.89 -3.41
C VAL A 66 5.82 4.38 -2.09
N GLN A 67 6.91 3.62 -2.12
CA GLN A 67 7.56 3.10 -0.91
C GLN A 67 7.91 4.21 0.07
N ARG A 68 8.51 5.31 -0.40
CA ARG A 68 8.90 6.44 0.44
C ARG A 68 7.70 7.11 1.10
N LYS A 69 6.61 7.33 0.35
CA LYS A 69 5.37 7.91 0.86
C LYS A 69 4.69 7.00 1.89
N THR A 70 4.58 5.70 1.60
CA THR A 70 4.04 4.71 2.54
C THR A 70 4.84 4.70 3.84
N VAL A 71 6.17 4.61 3.77
CA VAL A 71 7.03 4.62 4.98
C VAL A 71 6.87 5.92 5.77
N ALA A 72 6.78 7.08 5.11
CA ALA A 72 6.58 8.36 5.80
C ALA A 72 5.23 8.46 6.53
N ARG A 73 4.21 7.72 6.06
CA ARG A 73 2.85 7.72 6.62
C ARG A 73 2.70 6.82 7.85
N PHE A 74 3.50 5.75 7.92
CA PHE A 74 3.43 4.70 8.96
C PHE A 74 4.66 4.66 9.89
N LYS A 75 5.52 5.67 9.83
CA LYS A 75 6.58 5.92 10.81
C LYS A 75 6.02 6.67 12.01
#